data_AF-A0A2E3BZK5-F1
#
_entry.id   AF-A0A2E3BZK5-F1
#
_cell.length_a   1.000
_cell.length_b   1.000
_cell.length_c   1.000
_cell.angle_alpha   90.00
_cell.angle_beta   90.00
_cell.angle_gamma   90.00
#
_symmetry.space_group_name_H-M   'P 1'
#
loop_
_entity.id
_entity.type
_entity.pdbx_description
1 polymer ?
#
loop_
_entity_poly.entity_id
_entity_poly.type
_entity_poly.pdbx_seq_one_letter_code
_entity_poly.pdbx_strand_id
1 'polypeptide(L)'
;MNKIIIIAIIFILLLCSSSALGYYFYSSSETTEEDTTVGDTNEGDTNEGDANEGDTNEGDTNEGDTNEGDTNEGNTNEEEEEEMDISGLTDTNDKNYGIKNATNLKIRIESTNTNNFADIEIFDNDGNKIELTDPVVSKAEGNNFKPEFALDDDHDTFSYFLTVDDVAFWEASLPADIGLHSVDKVVIHNRKDAFQERLNKSEVKFYNNNYEYPLGDLGDKWDALRKKTWTKETKEWRVDNHNKVRIFVKTPDGRSILSFGELEVFKKDGTKLILSNAKQNTGYRNANPDHNAKIIIDGNYNGANHTDVNNTNGWWSAEFNEGVTLDDIHKVVYYAHNHKYHYGRSFNNKVFAYSYATEKLKDFGDVGTFKSDKKVKQWTEDTNKWDFVE
;
A
#
# COMPACT_ATOMS: atom_id res chain seq x y z
N MET A 1 34.55 -12.41 -16.96
CA MET A 1 33.55 -11.72 -16.12
C MET A 1 32.89 -10.50 -16.81
N ASN A 2 33.54 -9.78 -17.74
CA ASN A 2 32.92 -8.59 -18.40
C ASN A 2 32.16 -8.83 -19.73
N LYS A 3 32.09 -10.05 -20.29
CA LYS A 3 31.38 -10.32 -21.57
C LYS A 3 29.97 -10.91 -21.42
N ILE A 4 29.62 -11.51 -20.29
CA ILE A 4 28.29 -12.09 -20.05
C ILE A 4 27.28 -11.00 -19.63
N ILE A 5 27.75 -9.96 -18.93
CA ILE A 5 26.90 -8.84 -18.49
C ILE A 5 26.40 -8.01 -19.69
N ILE A 6 27.22 -7.83 -20.73
CA ILE A 6 26.82 -7.12 -21.95
C ILE A 6 25.76 -7.91 -22.76
N ILE A 7 25.83 -9.24 -22.76
CA ILE A 7 24.84 -10.10 -23.44
C ILE A 7 23.51 -10.10 -22.67
N ALA A 8 23.53 -10.01 -21.34
CA ALA A 8 22.31 -9.91 -20.53
C ALA A 8 21.57 -8.57 -20.72
N ILE A 9 22.29 -7.46 -20.92
CA ILE A 9 21.68 -6.14 -21.18
C ILE A 9 21.00 -6.09 -22.57
N ILE A 10 21.59 -6.75 -23.59
CA ILE A 10 21.01 -6.80 -24.94
C ILE A 10 19.77 -7.70 -25.00
N PHE A 11 19.71 -8.79 -24.22
CA PHE A 11 18.54 -9.66 -24.16
C PHE A 11 17.33 -9.02 -23.45
N ILE A 12 17.58 -8.13 -22.48
CA ILE A 12 16.51 -7.39 -21.77
C ILE A 12 15.90 -6.30 -22.66
N LEU A 13 16.68 -5.67 -23.56
CA LEU A 13 16.16 -4.67 -24.50
C LEU A 13 15.32 -5.26 -25.65
N LEU A 14 15.53 -6.53 -26.01
CA LEU A 14 14.78 -7.23 -27.07
C LEU A 14 13.43 -7.81 -26.61
N LEU A 15 13.14 -7.83 -25.31
CA LEU A 15 11.85 -8.25 -24.76
C LEU A 15 10.84 -7.10 -24.63
N CYS A 16 11.25 -5.85 -24.89
CA CYS A 16 10.40 -4.66 -24.80
C CYS A 16 9.75 -4.21 -26.13
N SER A 17 9.86 -4.98 -27.23
CA SER A 17 9.35 -4.57 -28.56
C SER A 17 8.25 -5.47 -29.16
N SER A 18 7.60 -6.35 -28.37
CA SER A 18 6.58 -7.28 -28.89
C SER A 18 5.11 -6.90 -28.64
N SER A 19 4.79 -5.63 -28.33
CA SER A 19 3.39 -5.17 -28.23
C SER A 19 2.75 -4.73 -29.57
N ALA A 20 3.42 -4.93 -30.71
CA ALA A 20 2.92 -4.51 -32.01
C ALA A 20 2.64 -5.69 -32.96
N LEU A 21 1.74 -6.63 -32.61
CA LEU A 21 1.28 -7.68 -33.55
C LEU A 21 0.00 -8.45 -33.15
N GLY A 22 -0.92 -7.82 -32.41
CA GLY A 22 -2.23 -8.40 -32.08
C GLY A 22 -3.41 -7.83 -32.86
N TYR A 23 -3.15 -6.98 -33.87
CA TYR A 23 -4.13 -6.27 -34.69
C TYR A 23 -4.46 -7.06 -35.96
N TYR A 24 -4.74 -8.36 -35.87
CA TYR A 24 -5.25 -9.15 -36.99
C TYR A 24 -6.11 -10.29 -36.43
N PHE A 25 -7.32 -10.43 -36.98
CA PHE A 25 -8.34 -11.45 -36.71
C PHE A 25 -9.43 -11.12 -35.68
N TYR A 26 -10.38 -10.27 -36.09
CA TYR A 26 -11.80 -10.66 -36.02
C TYR A 26 -12.50 -10.29 -37.34
N SER A 27 -12.54 -11.30 -38.22
CA SER A 27 -13.61 -11.67 -39.17
C SER A 27 -14.89 -10.82 -39.09
N SER A 28 -15.29 -10.07 -40.13
CA SER A 28 -15.91 -10.44 -41.42
C SER A 28 -17.42 -10.75 -41.38
N SER A 29 -18.24 -9.77 -41.78
CA SER A 29 -19.58 -9.87 -42.42
C SER A 29 -20.14 -8.44 -42.41
N GLU A 30 -20.69 -7.82 -43.44
CA GLU A 30 -21.25 -8.25 -44.71
C GLU A 30 -21.40 -7.00 -45.59
N THR A 31 -21.53 -7.27 -46.88
CA THR A 31 -21.81 -6.40 -48.03
C THR A 31 -23.00 -5.45 -47.88
N THR A 32 -22.93 -4.26 -48.49
CA THR A 32 -23.76 -3.89 -49.66
C THR A 32 -23.24 -2.62 -50.35
N GLU A 33 -23.39 -2.63 -51.67
CA GLU A 33 -22.97 -1.68 -52.70
C GLU A 33 -23.79 -0.37 -52.78
N GLU A 34 -23.22 0.58 -53.53
CA GLU A 34 -23.84 1.67 -54.32
C GLU A 34 -24.67 2.73 -53.58
N ASP A 35 -24.24 4.00 -53.64
CA ASP A 35 -24.69 4.90 -54.72
C ASP A 35 -23.93 6.24 -54.70
N THR A 36 -23.67 6.74 -55.90
CA THR A 36 -23.25 8.11 -56.20
C THR A 36 -24.39 9.10 -55.96
N THR A 37 -24.13 10.31 -55.45
CA THR A 37 -24.67 11.57 -56.06
C THR A 37 -24.13 12.83 -55.40
N VAL A 38 -24.10 13.85 -56.25
CA VAL A 38 -23.63 15.24 -56.11
C VAL A 38 -24.70 16.10 -55.42
N GLY A 39 -24.27 17.20 -54.78
CA GLY A 39 -25.08 18.42 -54.68
C GLY A 39 -25.36 18.91 -53.27
N ASP A 40 -24.67 19.98 -52.88
CA ASP A 40 -25.27 21.31 -52.67
C ASP A 40 -24.64 22.06 -51.49
N THR A 41 -23.91 23.11 -51.87
CA THR A 41 -23.71 24.35 -51.13
C THR A 41 -25.02 24.89 -50.55
N ASN A 42 -24.98 25.38 -49.32
CA ASN A 42 -25.66 26.62 -48.96
C ASN A 42 -24.93 27.32 -47.81
N GLU A 43 -24.62 28.59 -48.09
CA GLU A 43 -24.25 29.64 -47.16
C GLU A 43 -25.40 29.92 -46.18
N GLY A 44 -25.09 30.49 -45.01
CA GLY A 44 -26.12 30.95 -44.09
C GLY A 44 -25.61 31.42 -42.74
N ASP A 45 -25.22 32.69 -42.72
CA ASP A 45 -25.40 33.70 -41.67
C ASP A 45 -24.72 33.58 -40.29
N THR A 46 -23.78 34.50 -40.14
CA THR A 46 -23.35 35.23 -38.93
C THR A 46 -24.54 35.75 -38.11
N ASN A 47 -24.41 35.69 -36.77
CA ASN A 47 -25.08 36.64 -35.89
C ASN A 47 -24.08 37.14 -34.85
N GLU A 48 -23.74 38.43 -34.98
CA GLU A 48 -23.22 39.28 -33.91
C GLU A 48 -24.34 39.53 -32.89
N GLY A 49 -23.98 39.59 -31.62
CA GLY A 49 -24.88 39.95 -30.51
C GLY A 49 -24.12 40.77 -29.48
N ASP A 50 -24.60 42.01 -29.32
CA ASP A 50 -23.98 43.18 -28.68
C ASP A 50 -23.39 43.04 -27.27
N ALA A 51 -22.42 43.93 -27.05
CA ALA A 51 -21.88 44.35 -25.77
C ALA A 51 -22.92 45.08 -24.90
N ASN A 52 -22.81 44.94 -23.59
CA ASN A 52 -23.33 45.90 -22.63
C ASN A 52 -22.21 46.34 -21.69
N GLU A 53 -21.80 47.60 -21.85
CA GLU A 53 -21.19 48.42 -20.81
C GLU A 53 -22.27 48.80 -19.79
N GLY A 54 -21.90 48.85 -18.51
CA GLY A 54 -22.76 49.29 -17.41
C GLY A 54 -21.92 49.95 -16.33
N ASP A 55 -22.28 51.20 -16.03
CA ASP A 55 -21.47 52.23 -15.39
C ASP A 55 -20.98 52.00 -13.95
N THR A 56 -19.83 52.63 -13.73
CA THR A 56 -19.22 53.17 -12.51
C THR A 56 -20.21 53.74 -11.48
N ASN A 57 -19.96 53.47 -10.19
CA ASN A 57 -20.34 54.37 -9.10
C ASN A 57 -19.13 54.61 -8.19
N GLU A 58 -18.57 55.82 -8.30
CA GLU A 58 -17.78 56.46 -7.27
C GLU A 58 -18.72 56.98 -6.15
N GLY A 59 -18.26 56.93 -4.90
CA GLY A 59 -19.03 57.42 -3.76
C GLY A 59 -18.23 57.44 -2.45
N ASP A 60 -17.46 58.51 -2.30
CA ASP A 60 -17.05 59.24 -1.09
C ASP A 60 -16.46 58.53 0.15
N THR A 61 -15.16 58.77 0.28
CA THR A 61 -14.38 59.19 1.46
C THR A 61 -15.16 59.57 2.72
N ASN A 62 -14.79 58.94 3.84
CA ASN A 62 -14.83 59.57 5.17
C ASN A 62 -13.45 59.46 5.81
N GLU A 63 -12.77 60.61 5.90
CA GLU A 63 -11.67 60.85 6.83
C GLU A 63 -12.24 60.98 8.25
N GLY A 64 -11.57 60.39 9.23
CA GLY A 64 -11.97 60.47 10.64
C GLY A 64 -10.98 59.83 11.59
N ASP A 65 -10.01 60.65 11.98
CA ASP A 65 -9.23 60.67 13.23
C ASP A 65 -8.20 59.58 13.56
N THR A 66 -6.96 60.04 13.46
CA THR A 66 -5.74 59.64 14.16
C THR A 66 -5.96 59.49 15.67
N ASN A 67 -5.54 58.36 16.23
CA ASN A 67 -5.10 58.30 17.63
C ASN A 67 -3.69 57.67 17.65
N GLU A 68 -2.71 58.52 17.99
CA GLU A 68 -1.36 58.12 18.36
C GLU A 68 -1.36 57.48 19.76
N GLY A 69 -0.53 56.46 19.93
CA GLY A 69 0.16 56.15 21.19
C GLY A 69 -0.58 55.26 22.19
N ASP A 70 -0.19 53.97 22.23
CA ASP A 70 0.66 53.51 23.34
C ASP A 70 1.27 52.15 23.02
N THR A 71 2.58 52.15 22.83
CA THR A 71 3.44 50.97 22.94
C THR A 71 3.47 50.56 24.41
N ASN A 72 3.14 49.32 24.74
CA ASN A 72 3.78 48.65 25.86
C ASN A 72 3.96 47.16 25.62
N GLU A 73 5.16 46.76 26.01
CA GLU A 73 5.82 45.48 25.82
C GLU A 73 5.09 44.33 26.48
N GLY A 74 5.33 43.13 25.96
CA GLY A 74 4.61 41.92 26.32
C GLY A 74 4.76 41.48 27.77
N ASN A 75 3.76 40.74 28.22
CA ASN A 75 3.88 39.86 29.38
C ASN A 75 3.43 38.45 28.95
N THR A 76 4.45 37.62 28.91
CA THR A 76 4.52 36.17 29.10
C THR A 76 3.26 35.43 29.55
N ASN A 77 2.98 34.36 28.82
CA ASN A 77 2.12 33.23 29.19
C ASN A 77 2.48 32.71 30.58
N GLU A 78 1.50 32.68 31.48
CA GLU A 78 1.47 31.71 32.58
C GLU A 78 0.67 30.51 32.07
N GLU A 79 1.37 29.52 31.52
CA GLU A 79 0.84 28.17 31.36
C GLU A 79 0.90 27.49 32.73
N GLU A 80 -0.25 27.02 33.22
CA GLU A 80 -0.32 26.12 34.36
C GLU A 80 0.42 24.83 34.00
N GLU A 81 1.63 24.67 34.54
CA GLU A 81 2.39 23.43 34.49
C GLU A 81 1.66 22.35 35.29
N GLU A 82 0.87 21.49 34.63
CA GLU A 82 0.73 20.12 35.10
C GLU A 82 2.09 19.44 34.88
N GLU A 83 2.87 19.28 35.97
CA GLU A 83 4.09 18.47 35.95
C GLU A 83 3.76 17.02 35.55
N MET A 84 3.94 16.72 34.27
CA MET A 84 3.94 15.36 33.74
C MET A 84 5.34 14.77 33.90
N ASP A 85 5.45 13.59 34.53
CA ASP A 85 6.70 12.93 34.89
C ASP A 85 7.67 12.76 33.69
N ILE A 86 8.74 13.57 33.66
CA ILE A 86 9.77 13.61 32.61
C ILE A 86 10.94 12.66 32.92
N SER A 87 10.80 11.70 33.85
CA SER A 87 11.94 10.85 34.25
C SER A 87 12.46 9.89 33.16
N GLY A 88 11.87 9.87 31.96
CA GLY A 88 12.24 8.99 30.85
C GLY A 88 12.80 9.65 29.58
N LEU A 89 12.82 10.98 29.47
CA LEU A 89 13.15 11.69 28.22
C LEU A 89 14.37 12.61 28.35
N THR A 90 15.53 12.05 28.67
CA THR A 90 16.79 12.79 28.62
C THR A 90 17.44 12.65 27.24
N ASP A 91 16.90 13.34 26.23
CA ASP A 91 17.74 13.82 25.13
C ASP A 91 17.24 15.17 24.61
N THR A 92 17.46 16.21 25.42
CA THR A 92 17.19 17.61 25.07
C THR A 92 18.14 18.17 23.99
N ASN A 93 18.99 17.32 23.39
CA ASN A 93 19.85 17.67 22.25
C ASN A 93 19.31 17.15 20.90
N ASP A 94 18.15 16.48 20.87
CA ASP A 94 17.46 16.16 19.62
C ASP A 94 16.85 17.45 19.04
N LYS A 95 17.39 17.92 17.89
CA LYS A 95 16.86 19.10 17.16
C LYS A 95 15.36 18.98 16.80
N ASN A 96 14.76 17.80 16.99
CA ASN A 96 13.35 17.53 16.78
C ASN A 96 12.49 17.51 18.07
N TYR A 97 13.04 17.82 19.26
CA TYR A 97 12.25 17.81 20.51
C TYR A 97 11.03 18.75 20.43
N GLY A 98 11.20 19.95 19.88
CA GLY A 98 10.09 20.88 19.65
C GLY A 98 9.05 20.39 18.63
N ILE A 99 9.45 19.55 17.67
CA ILE A 99 8.56 18.99 16.64
C ILE A 99 7.66 17.89 17.22
N LYS A 100 8.17 17.10 18.18
CA LYS A 100 7.38 16.01 18.81
C LYS A 100 6.15 16.54 19.56
N ASN A 101 6.25 17.74 20.12
CA ASN A 101 5.18 18.41 20.86
C ASN A 101 4.45 19.47 20.00
N ALA A 102 4.76 19.56 18.70
CA ALA A 102 4.09 20.50 17.82
C ALA A 102 2.62 20.09 17.65
N THR A 103 1.72 21.02 17.97
CA THR A 103 0.28 20.93 17.81
C THR A 103 -0.19 21.87 16.69
N ASN A 104 -1.51 21.90 16.42
CA ASN A 104 -2.08 22.66 15.30
C ASN A 104 -1.42 22.29 13.96
N LEU A 105 -1.20 20.99 13.78
CA LEU A 105 -0.53 20.46 12.60
C LEU A 105 -1.49 20.40 11.43
N LYS A 106 -0.94 20.60 10.24
CA LYS A 106 -1.55 20.27 8.97
C LYS A 106 -0.76 19.16 8.31
N ILE A 107 -1.45 18.30 7.56
CA ILE A 107 -0.80 17.41 6.60
C ILE A 107 -0.91 18.04 5.21
N ARG A 108 0.17 17.96 4.42
CA ARG A 108 0.18 18.44 3.04
C ARG A 108 0.83 17.43 2.11
N ILE A 109 0.23 17.27 0.93
CA ILE A 109 0.79 16.55 -0.21
C ILE A 109 1.10 17.57 -1.31
N GLU A 110 2.35 17.64 -1.77
CA GLU A 110 2.85 18.58 -2.76
C GLU A 110 3.36 17.87 -4.02
N SER A 111 3.08 18.43 -5.20
CA SER A 111 3.55 17.92 -6.50
C SER A 111 3.93 19.09 -7.42
N THR A 112 4.73 18.82 -8.45
CA THR A 112 5.28 19.87 -9.33
C THR A 112 4.29 20.46 -10.33
N ASN A 113 3.08 19.90 -10.52
CA ASN A 113 2.09 20.42 -11.47
C ASN A 113 0.66 19.95 -11.21
N THR A 114 0.46 18.66 -10.98
CA THR A 114 -0.87 18.06 -10.86
C THR A 114 -0.83 16.89 -9.92
N ASN A 115 -1.91 16.72 -9.17
CA ASN A 115 -2.05 15.62 -8.26
C ASN A 115 -3.52 15.22 -8.13
N ASN A 116 -3.71 13.93 -7.90
CA ASN A 116 -4.99 13.33 -7.59
C ASN A 116 -4.81 12.18 -6.62
N PHE A 117 -5.77 12.01 -5.73
CA PHE A 117 -5.86 10.83 -4.87
C PHE A 117 -7.28 10.68 -4.36
N ALA A 118 -7.63 9.44 -4.00
CA ALA A 118 -8.95 9.09 -3.52
C ALA A 118 -9.13 9.51 -2.07
N ASP A 119 -8.20 9.14 -1.18
CA ASP A 119 -8.40 9.34 0.26
C ASP A 119 -7.06 9.42 1.02
N ILE A 120 -7.06 10.07 2.18
CA ILE A 120 -5.99 10.05 3.15
C ILE A 120 -6.51 9.79 4.57
N GLU A 121 -5.94 8.77 5.21
CA GLU A 121 -6.30 8.37 6.56
C GLU A 121 -5.09 8.50 7.48
N ILE A 122 -5.28 9.04 8.69
CA ILE A 122 -4.25 9.14 9.73
C ILE A 122 -4.73 8.40 10.96
N PHE A 123 -3.84 7.65 11.61
CA PHE A 123 -4.16 6.88 12.80
C PHE A 123 -3.23 7.21 13.96
N ASP A 124 -3.79 7.19 15.16
CA ASP A 124 -3.05 7.35 16.42
C ASP A 124 -2.31 6.07 16.85
N ASN A 125 -1.56 6.14 17.95
CA ASN A 125 -0.84 4.99 18.52
C ASN A 125 -1.74 3.83 19.00
N ASP A 126 -3.03 4.09 19.23
CA ASP A 126 -4.03 3.08 19.62
C ASP A 126 -4.77 2.50 18.40
N GLY A 127 -4.49 3.01 17.21
CA GLY A 127 -5.09 2.60 15.95
C GLY A 127 -6.44 3.26 15.66
N ASN A 128 -6.81 4.32 16.38
CA ASN A 128 -8.01 5.10 16.06
C ASN A 128 -7.72 6.06 14.92
N LYS A 129 -8.70 6.27 14.03
CA LYS A 129 -8.61 7.26 12.96
C LYS A 129 -8.67 8.67 13.56
N ILE A 130 -7.76 9.53 13.12
CA ILE A 130 -7.74 10.96 13.44
C ILE A 130 -8.53 11.67 12.34
N GLU A 131 -9.63 12.31 12.73
CA GLU A 131 -10.50 13.04 11.81
C GLU A 131 -9.84 14.37 11.40
N LEU A 132 -9.63 14.54 10.08
CA LEU A 132 -9.05 15.75 9.51
C LEU A 132 -10.15 16.76 9.14
N THR A 133 -9.82 18.05 9.19
CA THR A 133 -10.76 19.14 8.85
C THR A 133 -10.17 20.13 7.87
N ASP A 134 -11.04 20.98 7.32
CA ASP A 134 -10.66 22.13 6.48
C ASP A 134 -9.75 21.76 5.28
N PRO A 135 -10.13 20.76 4.46
CA PRO A 135 -9.32 20.37 3.32
C PRO A 135 -9.30 21.51 2.29
N VAL A 136 -8.12 21.88 1.82
CA VAL A 136 -7.94 22.88 0.77
C VAL A 136 -6.94 22.40 -0.28
N VAL A 137 -7.09 22.89 -1.50
CA VAL A 137 -6.17 22.61 -2.61
C VAL A 137 -5.64 23.91 -3.20
N SER A 138 -4.50 23.85 -3.89
CA SER A 138 -3.94 25.00 -4.62
C SER A 138 -4.92 25.59 -5.64
N LYS A 139 -5.51 24.72 -6.48
CA LYS A 139 -6.57 25.06 -7.44
C LYS A 139 -7.33 23.81 -7.88
N ALA A 140 -8.64 23.80 -7.61
CA ALA A 140 -9.55 22.74 -8.03
C ALA A 140 -10.04 22.94 -9.48
N GLU A 141 -10.22 21.84 -10.22
CA GLU A 141 -10.79 21.85 -11.58
C GLU A 141 -12.30 21.56 -11.56
N GLY A 142 -13.10 22.61 -11.36
CA GLY A 142 -14.55 22.49 -11.35
C GLY A 142 -15.11 21.75 -10.14
N ASN A 143 -16.44 21.59 -10.11
CA ASN A 143 -17.16 21.15 -8.91
C ASN A 143 -17.11 19.64 -8.63
N ASN A 144 -16.53 18.85 -9.54
CA ASN A 144 -16.52 17.39 -9.47
C ASN A 144 -15.26 16.80 -8.82
N PHE A 145 -14.30 17.63 -8.38
CA PHE A 145 -13.01 17.21 -7.85
C PHE A 145 -12.64 18.02 -6.60
N LYS A 146 -13.48 17.89 -5.57
CA LYS A 146 -13.40 18.76 -4.40
C LYS A 146 -12.40 18.25 -3.37
N PRO A 147 -11.75 19.13 -2.58
CA PRO A 147 -10.78 18.72 -1.56
C PRO A 147 -11.34 17.74 -0.53
N GLU A 148 -12.63 17.84 -0.20
CA GLU A 148 -13.30 16.99 0.78
C GLU A 148 -13.45 15.53 0.35
N PHE A 149 -13.35 15.22 -0.95
CA PHE A 149 -13.36 13.83 -1.40
C PHE A 149 -12.14 13.06 -0.92
N ALA A 150 -11.06 13.76 -0.53
CA ALA A 150 -9.91 13.11 0.09
C ALA A 150 -10.15 12.67 1.56
N LEU A 151 -11.32 12.94 2.15
CA LEU A 151 -11.63 12.69 3.56
C LEU A 151 -12.98 11.98 3.77
N ASP A 152 -13.61 11.48 2.70
CA ASP A 152 -15.00 11.01 2.73
C ASP A 152 -15.17 9.50 2.96
N ASP A 153 -14.06 8.77 3.16
CA ASP A 153 -14.02 7.29 3.26
C ASP A 153 -14.54 6.57 1.99
N ASP A 154 -14.75 7.28 0.88
CA ASP A 154 -15.17 6.74 -0.41
C ASP A 154 -14.00 6.65 -1.38
N HIS A 155 -13.38 5.47 -1.45
CA HIS A 155 -12.23 5.26 -2.32
C HIS A 155 -12.58 5.17 -3.81
N ASP A 156 -13.82 5.43 -4.20
CA ASP A 156 -14.28 5.56 -5.59
C ASP A 156 -14.44 7.02 -6.04
N THR A 157 -14.48 8.00 -5.11
CA THR A 157 -14.33 9.42 -5.41
C THR A 157 -12.84 9.82 -5.38
N PHE A 158 -12.50 11.02 -5.87
CA PHE A 158 -11.14 11.53 -5.76
C PHE A 158 -11.06 13.05 -5.82
N SER A 159 -10.09 13.60 -5.09
CA SER A 159 -9.63 14.97 -5.24
C SER A 159 -8.71 15.08 -6.46
N TYR A 160 -8.86 16.16 -7.24
CA TYR A 160 -7.96 16.49 -8.35
C TYR A 160 -7.70 17.99 -8.38
N PHE A 161 -6.42 18.32 -8.45
CA PHE A 161 -5.94 19.69 -8.37
C PHE A 161 -4.70 19.85 -9.24
N LEU A 162 -4.55 21.05 -9.79
CA LEU A 162 -3.46 21.38 -10.70
C LEU A 162 -3.04 22.82 -10.58
N THR A 163 -1.81 23.08 -10.99
CA THR A 163 -1.21 24.40 -11.17
C THR A 163 -0.52 24.43 -12.53
N VAL A 164 -0.18 25.63 -13.00
CA VAL A 164 0.68 25.82 -14.18
C VAL A 164 1.97 26.44 -13.66
N ASP A 165 3.08 25.72 -13.81
CA ASP A 165 4.42 26.16 -13.40
C ASP A 165 4.58 26.50 -11.90
N ASP A 166 3.79 25.85 -11.03
CA ASP A 166 3.82 26.05 -9.57
C ASP A 166 3.54 24.74 -8.81
N VAL A 167 3.69 24.73 -7.49
CA VAL A 167 3.42 23.55 -6.63
C VAL A 167 1.91 23.33 -6.48
N ALA A 168 1.42 22.21 -7.01
CA ALA A 168 0.06 21.75 -6.76
C ALA A 168 0.02 21.02 -5.41
N PHE A 169 -0.86 21.46 -4.52
CA PHE A 169 -0.98 20.90 -3.18
C PHE A 169 -2.42 20.59 -2.78
N TRP A 170 -2.55 19.62 -1.88
CA TRP A 170 -3.70 19.41 -1.03
C TRP A 170 -3.23 19.43 0.42
N GLU A 171 -4.00 20.06 1.31
CA GLU A 171 -3.73 20.03 2.76
C GLU A 171 -5.02 19.91 3.56
N ALA A 172 -4.91 19.39 4.78
CA ALA A 172 -5.97 19.41 5.78
C ALA A 172 -5.39 19.54 7.19
N SER A 173 -6.21 20.00 8.12
CA SER A 173 -5.84 20.24 9.52
C SER A 173 -6.09 19.00 10.38
N LEU A 174 -5.17 18.73 11.30
CA LEU A 174 -5.39 17.79 12.39
C LEU A 174 -6.10 18.52 13.54
N PRO A 175 -6.78 17.80 14.45
CA PRO A 175 -7.33 18.40 15.66
C PRO A 175 -6.24 19.15 16.45
N ALA A 176 -6.61 20.28 17.04
CA ALA A 176 -5.65 21.23 17.62
C ALA A 176 -4.80 20.64 18.76
N ASP A 177 -5.29 19.63 19.46
CA ASP A 177 -4.64 18.91 20.55
C ASP A 177 -3.77 17.73 20.08
N ILE A 178 -3.90 17.31 18.82
CA ILE A 178 -3.13 16.19 18.27
C ILE A 178 -1.74 16.67 17.84
N GLY A 179 -0.73 16.23 18.58
CA GLY A 179 0.67 16.43 18.25
C GLY A 179 1.27 15.31 17.40
N LEU A 180 2.44 15.56 16.80
CA LEU A 180 3.13 14.57 15.95
C LEU A 180 3.44 13.26 16.70
N HIS A 181 3.71 13.33 18.01
CA HIS A 181 3.96 12.14 18.84
C HIS A 181 2.76 11.18 18.89
N SER A 182 1.54 11.67 18.67
CA SER A 182 0.30 10.89 18.69
C SER A 182 0.07 10.13 17.38
N VAL A 183 0.66 10.57 16.26
CA VAL A 183 0.48 9.93 14.94
C VAL A 183 1.35 8.68 14.83
N ASP A 184 0.74 7.54 14.52
CA ASP A 184 1.43 6.27 14.27
C ASP A 184 1.53 5.93 12.78
N LYS A 185 0.46 6.21 12.02
CA LYS A 185 0.31 5.71 10.66
C LYS A 185 -0.41 6.72 9.77
N VAL A 186 0.05 6.86 8.53
CA VAL A 186 -0.60 7.63 7.48
C VAL A 186 -0.81 6.72 6.27
N VAL A 187 -1.99 6.76 5.69
CA VAL A 187 -2.39 5.93 4.56
C VAL A 187 -2.90 6.82 3.46
N ILE A 188 -2.41 6.62 2.23
CA ILE A 188 -2.89 7.33 1.04
C ILE A 188 -3.44 6.32 0.04
N HIS A 189 -4.68 6.57 -0.37
CA HIS A 189 -5.40 5.84 -1.39
C HIS A 189 -5.34 6.64 -2.68
N ASN A 190 -4.73 6.06 -3.71
CA ASN A 190 -4.72 6.63 -5.06
C ASN A 190 -5.98 6.17 -5.81
N ARG A 191 -6.37 6.94 -6.82
CA ARG A 191 -7.57 6.67 -7.63
C ARG A 191 -7.51 5.30 -8.33
N LYS A 192 -8.66 4.65 -8.45
CA LYS A 192 -8.77 3.27 -8.98
C LYS A 192 -8.86 3.18 -10.49
N ASP A 193 -9.28 4.24 -11.17
CA ASP A 193 -9.55 4.25 -12.61
C ASP A 193 -8.27 4.42 -13.46
N ALA A 194 -7.70 5.62 -13.55
CA ALA A 194 -6.55 5.93 -14.40
C ALA A 194 -5.65 7.03 -13.79
N PHE A 195 -4.49 7.32 -14.38
CA PHE A 195 -3.63 8.46 -14.02
C PHE A 195 -3.02 8.43 -12.61
N GLN A 196 -2.78 7.24 -12.07
CA GLN A 196 -2.19 7.08 -10.75
C GLN A 196 -0.77 7.64 -10.66
N GLU A 197 -0.07 7.67 -11.80
CA GLU A 197 1.29 8.21 -11.92
C GLU A 197 1.38 9.71 -11.61
N ARG A 198 0.26 10.45 -11.63
CA ARG A 198 0.25 11.88 -11.27
C ARG A 198 0.60 12.11 -9.80
N LEU A 199 0.33 11.13 -8.94
CA LEU A 199 0.66 11.19 -7.52
C LEU A 199 2.11 10.73 -7.23
N ASN A 200 2.81 10.19 -8.23
CA ASN A 200 4.18 9.70 -8.05
C ASN A 200 5.12 10.81 -7.63
N LYS A 201 6.05 10.49 -6.71
CA LYS A 201 7.03 11.41 -6.14
C LYS A 201 6.45 12.67 -5.51
N SER A 202 5.15 12.69 -5.21
CA SER A 202 4.58 13.79 -4.43
C SER A 202 5.15 13.73 -3.03
N GLU A 203 5.60 14.87 -2.51
CA GLU A 203 6.17 14.99 -1.17
C GLU A 203 5.03 15.10 -0.15
N VAL A 204 5.14 14.37 0.96
CA VAL A 204 4.17 14.46 2.06
C VAL A 204 4.85 14.97 3.31
N LYS A 205 4.22 15.91 4.01
CA LYS A 205 4.75 16.47 5.26
C LYS A 205 3.66 16.83 6.25
N PHE A 206 3.98 16.72 7.54
CA PHE A 206 3.27 17.47 8.57
C PHE A 206 3.93 18.82 8.75
N TYR A 207 3.17 19.88 9.01
CA TYR A 207 3.74 21.18 9.29
C TYR A 207 2.80 22.07 10.12
N ASN A 208 3.37 23.09 10.73
CA ASN A 208 2.68 24.27 11.22
C ASN A 208 3.54 25.51 10.95
N ASN A 209 3.22 26.66 11.56
CA ASN A 209 3.96 27.90 11.31
C ASN A 209 5.44 27.85 11.74
N ASN A 210 5.81 26.92 12.62
CA ASN A 210 7.14 26.85 13.23
C ASN A 210 7.94 25.62 12.82
N TYR A 211 7.27 24.56 12.38
CA TYR A 211 7.87 23.26 12.15
C TYR A 211 7.40 22.62 10.86
N GLU A 212 8.31 21.95 10.17
CA GLU A 212 8.00 21.02 9.08
C GLU A 212 8.62 19.65 9.42
N TYR A 213 7.83 18.60 9.22
CA TYR A 213 8.24 17.21 9.39
C TYR A 213 7.94 16.43 8.10
N PRO A 214 8.96 16.22 7.24
CA PRO A 214 8.77 15.48 5.99
C PRO A 214 8.55 14.00 6.27
N LEU A 215 7.53 13.42 5.63
CA LEU A 215 7.29 11.97 5.58
C LEU A 215 7.98 11.32 4.36
N GLY A 216 8.53 12.15 3.46
CA GLY A 216 9.19 11.76 2.22
C GLY A 216 8.24 11.63 1.02
N ASP A 217 8.81 11.27 -0.12
CA ASP A 217 8.09 11.20 -1.39
C ASP A 217 7.35 9.87 -1.59
N LEU A 218 6.25 9.92 -2.33
CA LEU A 218 5.43 8.75 -2.64
C LEU A 218 6.05 7.80 -3.67
N GLY A 219 7.24 8.05 -4.22
CA GLY A 219 7.91 7.17 -5.18
C GLY A 219 7.12 6.92 -6.48
N ASP A 220 7.57 5.93 -7.27
CA ASP A 220 7.10 5.73 -8.66
C ASP A 220 6.11 4.56 -8.87
N LYS A 221 5.83 3.76 -7.82
CA LYS A 221 5.08 2.50 -7.94
C LYS A 221 3.89 2.43 -7.00
N TRP A 222 2.76 1.98 -7.53
CA TRP A 222 1.54 1.64 -6.78
C TRP A 222 1.24 0.15 -6.90
N ASP A 223 0.69 -0.49 -5.87
CA ASP A 223 0.17 -1.86 -6.01
C ASP A 223 -1.18 -1.90 -6.72
N ALA A 224 -1.71 -3.12 -6.89
CA ALA A 224 -3.06 -3.35 -7.37
C ALA A 224 -4.15 -2.72 -6.47
N LEU A 225 -3.88 -2.50 -5.18
CA LEU A 225 -4.81 -1.83 -4.26
C LEU A 225 -4.75 -0.31 -4.35
N ARG A 226 -3.75 0.23 -5.09
CA ARG A 226 -3.51 1.66 -5.25
C ARG A 226 -3.31 2.37 -3.91
N LYS A 227 -2.64 1.70 -2.97
CA LYS A 227 -2.53 2.16 -1.59
C LYS A 227 -1.08 2.21 -1.11
N LYS A 228 -0.76 3.22 -0.31
CA LYS A 228 0.53 3.34 0.38
C LYS A 228 0.33 3.70 1.85
N THR A 229 1.19 3.13 2.67
CA THR A 229 1.24 3.37 4.10
C THR A 229 2.62 3.87 4.51
N TRP A 230 2.64 4.95 5.29
CA TRP A 230 3.77 5.40 6.08
C TRP A 230 3.51 5.07 7.54
N THR A 231 4.54 4.65 8.29
CA THR A 231 4.43 4.40 9.73
C THR A 231 5.54 5.11 10.49
N LYS A 232 5.27 5.46 11.75
CA LYS A 232 6.22 6.06 12.68
C LYS A 232 7.44 5.17 12.92
N GLU A 233 7.26 3.86 12.87
CA GLU A 233 8.33 2.86 12.98
C GLU A 233 9.26 2.90 11.75
N THR A 234 8.69 2.85 10.55
CA THR A 234 9.46 2.69 9.31
C THR A 234 9.98 4.01 8.75
N LYS A 235 9.25 5.10 9.00
CA LYS A 235 9.52 6.46 8.49
C LYS A 235 9.70 6.52 6.98
N GLU A 236 9.04 5.64 6.25
CA GLU A 236 9.08 5.57 4.79
C GLU A 236 7.74 5.10 4.24
N TRP A 237 7.39 5.58 3.04
CA TRP A 237 6.22 5.15 2.30
C TRP A 237 6.42 3.75 1.71
N ARG A 238 5.51 2.84 2.06
CA ARG A 238 5.50 1.47 1.57
C ARG A 238 4.19 1.20 0.87
N VAL A 239 4.26 0.38 -0.17
CA VAL A 239 3.08 -0.15 -0.82
C VAL A 239 2.43 -1.16 0.12
N ASP A 240 1.11 -1.20 0.30
CA ASP A 240 0.46 -1.99 1.37
C ASP A 240 0.72 -3.50 1.28
N ASN A 241 1.06 -4.02 0.10
CA ASN A 241 1.56 -5.39 -0.02
C ASN A 241 2.90 -5.65 0.70
N HIS A 242 3.65 -4.62 1.10
CA HIS A 242 4.83 -4.74 1.94
C HIS A 242 4.47 -5.11 3.37
N ASN A 243 3.35 -4.66 3.94
CA ASN A 243 2.99 -5.02 5.33
C ASN A 243 2.54 -6.48 5.51
N LYS A 244 2.62 -7.30 4.46
CA LYS A 244 2.26 -8.72 4.48
C LYS A 244 3.46 -9.56 4.90
N VAL A 245 3.21 -10.50 5.80
CA VAL A 245 4.07 -11.66 6.00
C VAL A 245 3.48 -12.82 5.21
N ARG A 246 4.31 -13.56 4.48
CA ARG A 246 3.91 -14.78 3.77
C ARG A 246 4.75 -15.96 4.23
N ILE A 247 4.10 -17.08 4.55
CA ILE A 247 4.77 -18.35 4.83
C ILE A 247 4.84 -19.19 3.56
N PHE A 248 5.96 -19.88 3.38
CA PHE A 248 6.27 -20.69 2.22
C PHE A 248 6.67 -22.09 2.63
N VAL A 249 6.27 -23.06 1.81
CA VAL A 249 6.76 -24.43 1.84
C VAL A 249 7.30 -24.73 0.44
N LYS A 250 8.56 -25.13 0.33
CA LYS A 250 9.16 -25.53 -0.95
C LYS A 250 9.77 -26.92 -0.86
N THR A 251 9.77 -27.64 -1.97
CA THR A 251 10.52 -28.89 -2.08
C THR A 251 12.03 -28.63 -2.10
N PRO A 252 12.85 -29.66 -1.83
CA PRO A 252 14.25 -29.65 -2.20
C PRO A 252 14.46 -29.34 -3.69
N ASP A 253 15.62 -28.76 -4.01
CA ASP A 253 15.97 -28.41 -5.38
C ASP A 253 15.86 -29.62 -6.32
N GLY A 254 15.23 -29.41 -7.47
CA GLY A 254 15.02 -30.44 -8.49
C GLY A 254 13.84 -31.38 -8.25
N ARG A 255 13.10 -31.25 -7.13
CA ARG A 255 11.88 -32.02 -6.89
C ARG A 255 10.65 -31.24 -7.35
N SER A 256 9.82 -31.88 -8.17
CA SER A 256 8.63 -31.25 -8.75
C SER A 256 7.40 -31.28 -7.85
N ILE A 257 7.23 -32.38 -7.11
CA ILE A 257 6.01 -32.66 -6.36
C ILE A 257 6.15 -32.21 -4.91
N LEU A 258 5.42 -31.16 -4.56
CA LEU A 258 5.08 -30.78 -3.20
C LEU A 258 3.71 -31.35 -2.86
N SER A 259 3.61 -32.06 -1.74
CA SER A 259 2.34 -32.62 -1.30
C SER A 259 2.35 -32.84 0.21
N PHE A 260 1.43 -32.16 0.91
CA PHE A 260 1.26 -32.23 2.37
C PHE A 260 -0.16 -31.87 2.77
N GLY A 261 -0.51 -32.13 4.04
CA GLY A 261 -1.89 -32.14 4.50
C GLY A 261 -2.38 -30.77 4.96
N GLU A 262 -1.74 -30.21 5.97
CA GLU A 262 -2.17 -28.98 6.65
C GLU A 262 -0.95 -28.22 7.17
N LEU A 263 -1.06 -26.89 7.29
CA LEU A 263 -0.10 -26.04 7.98
C LEU A 263 -0.82 -25.14 8.99
N GLU A 264 -0.38 -25.19 10.24
CA GLU A 264 -0.90 -24.31 11.30
C GLU A 264 0.24 -23.51 11.91
N VAL A 265 -0.02 -22.25 12.26
CA VAL A 265 0.98 -21.36 12.84
C VAL A 265 0.41 -20.74 14.10
N PHE A 266 1.22 -20.59 15.14
CA PHE A 266 0.78 -20.13 16.44
C PHE A 266 1.74 -19.10 17.05
N LYS A 267 1.17 -18.16 17.80
CA LYS A 267 1.87 -17.28 18.74
C LYS A 267 2.33 -18.04 19.98
N LYS A 268 3.15 -17.38 20.80
CA LYS A 268 3.72 -17.94 22.04
C LYS A 268 2.66 -18.30 23.08
N ASP A 269 1.59 -17.52 23.16
CA ASP A 269 0.43 -17.77 24.04
C ASP A 269 -0.47 -18.92 23.56
N GLY A 270 -0.16 -19.52 22.40
CA GLY A 270 -0.96 -20.58 21.79
C GLY A 270 -2.06 -20.09 20.84
N THR A 271 -2.19 -18.77 20.63
CA THR A 271 -3.15 -18.20 19.66
C THR A 271 -2.80 -18.64 18.24
N LYS A 272 -3.75 -19.24 17.52
CA LYS A 272 -3.58 -19.65 16.12
C LYS A 272 -3.57 -18.41 15.22
N LEU A 273 -2.52 -18.26 14.42
CA LEU A 273 -2.43 -17.25 13.38
C LEU A 273 -3.24 -17.72 12.16
N ILE A 274 -4.09 -16.83 11.65
CA ILE A 274 -4.96 -17.12 10.51
C ILE A 274 -4.16 -16.92 9.22
N LEU A 275 -4.25 -17.92 8.34
CA LEU A 275 -3.67 -17.90 7.01
C LEU A 275 -4.77 -17.71 5.96
N SER A 276 -4.46 -16.99 4.89
CA SER A 276 -5.36 -16.74 3.78
C SER A 276 -4.58 -16.69 2.45
N ASN A 277 -5.29 -16.48 1.34
CA ASN A 277 -4.70 -16.32 0.00
C ASN A 277 -3.64 -17.39 -0.36
N ALA A 278 -3.97 -18.65 -0.08
CA ALA A 278 -3.07 -19.77 -0.34
C ALA A 278 -2.85 -19.96 -1.85
N LYS A 279 -1.59 -20.11 -2.25
CA LYS A 279 -1.14 -20.26 -3.65
C LYS A 279 -0.13 -21.39 -3.76
N GLN A 280 -0.06 -22.00 -4.94
CA GLN A 280 0.99 -22.95 -5.31
C GLN A 280 1.35 -22.75 -6.79
N ASN A 281 2.56 -23.12 -7.21
CA ASN A 281 2.99 -22.89 -8.60
C ASN A 281 2.20 -23.67 -9.65
N THR A 282 1.81 -24.90 -9.37
CA THR A 282 1.05 -25.74 -10.31
C THR A 282 0.05 -26.61 -9.56
N GLY A 283 -1.09 -26.92 -10.19
CA GLY A 283 -2.08 -27.87 -9.66
C GLY A 283 -2.08 -29.16 -10.45
N TYR A 284 -2.10 -30.30 -9.77
CA TYR A 284 -2.19 -31.62 -10.38
C TYR A 284 -3.43 -31.77 -11.29
N ARG A 285 -3.24 -32.30 -12.51
CA ARG A 285 -4.29 -32.70 -13.48
C ARG A 285 -5.41 -31.64 -13.68
N ASN A 286 -5.07 -30.50 -14.29
CA ASN A 286 -6.04 -29.47 -14.65
C ASN A 286 -6.81 -28.91 -13.44
N ALA A 287 -6.10 -28.60 -12.35
CA ALA A 287 -6.68 -28.01 -11.14
C ALA A 287 -7.79 -28.87 -10.52
N ASN A 288 -7.51 -30.15 -10.24
CA ASN A 288 -8.40 -30.95 -9.40
C ASN A 288 -8.69 -30.15 -8.11
N PRO A 289 -9.96 -29.82 -7.81
CA PRO A 289 -10.31 -29.07 -6.61
C PRO A 289 -9.83 -29.77 -5.35
N ASP A 290 -9.68 -31.09 -5.36
CA ASP A 290 -9.23 -31.87 -4.20
C ASP A 290 -7.71 -31.77 -3.91
N HIS A 291 -6.94 -31.07 -4.75
CA HIS A 291 -5.48 -30.93 -4.62
C HIS A 291 -4.97 -29.49 -4.78
N ASN A 292 -5.81 -28.53 -4.43
CA ASN A 292 -5.50 -27.10 -4.52
C ASN A 292 -4.78 -26.57 -3.26
N ALA A 293 -4.26 -25.34 -3.33
CA ALA A 293 -3.49 -24.73 -2.25
C ALA A 293 -4.31 -24.42 -0.98
N LYS A 294 -5.61 -24.15 -1.09
CA LYS A 294 -6.47 -23.76 0.04
C LYS A 294 -6.74 -24.92 1.00
N ILE A 295 -6.63 -26.17 0.54
CA ILE A 295 -6.81 -27.37 1.37
C ILE A 295 -5.80 -27.44 2.51
N ILE A 296 -4.64 -26.78 2.38
CA ILE A 296 -3.61 -26.78 3.42
C ILE A 296 -3.99 -25.98 4.67
N ILE A 297 -5.01 -25.12 4.56
CA ILE A 297 -5.42 -24.18 5.59
C ILE A 297 -6.93 -24.26 5.87
N ASP A 298 -7.56 -25.37 5.50
CA ASP A 298 -9.01 -25.55 5.62
C ASP A 298 -9.41 -26.24 6.94
N GLY A 299 -8.44 -26.65 7.77
CA GLY A 299 -8.65 -27.37 9.01
C GLY A 299 -8.99 -28.86 8.83
N ASN A 300 -8.94 -29.38 7.61
CA ASN A 300 -9.15 -30.80 7.30
C ASN A 300 -7.83 -31.52 7.03
N TYR A 301 -7.29 -32.11 8.08
CA TYR A 301 -6.04 -32.89 8.08
C TYR A 301 -6.01 -34.13 7.16
N ASN A 302 -7.12 -34.47 6.50
CA ASN A 302 -7.20 -35.59 5.55
C ASN A 302 -6.94 -35.18 4.10
N GLY A 303 -7.08 -33.89 3.79
CA GLY A 303 -6.77 -33.33 2.49
C GLY A 303 -5.28 -33.30 2.22
N ALA A 304 -4.91 -32.98 0.99
CA ALA A 304 -3.55 -32.57 0.68
C ALA A 304 -3.47 -31.86 -0.66
N ASN A 305 -2.57 -30.88 -0.73
CA ASN A 305 -2.23 -30.27 -2.00
C ASN A 305 -1.35 -31.20 -2.85
N HIS A 306 -1.27 -30.91 -4.15
CA HIS A 306 -0.37 -31.62 -5.05
C HIS A 306 0.09 -30.73 -6.20
N THR A 307 1.39 -30.45 -6.26
CA THR A 307 2.00 -29.74 -7.40
C THR A 307 2.38 -30.71 -8.53
N ASP A 308 2.30 -30.21 -9.76
CA ASP A 308 2.50 -31.01 -10.98
C ASP A 308 3.94 -31.59 -11.07
N VAL A 309 4.06 -32.75 -11.70
CA VAL A 309 5.32 -33.44 -12.00
C VAL A 309 6.17 -32.72 -13.04
N ASN A 310 5.56 -31.90 -13.89
CA ASN A 310 6.21 -31.26 -15.03
C ASN A 310 6.95 -29.95 -14.70
N ASN A 311 6.84 -29.44 -13.47
CA ASN A 311 7.52 -28.21 -13.05
C ASN A 311 8.65 -28.53 -12.08
N THR A 312 9.81 -27.90 -12.23
CA THR A 312 10.88 -28.03 -11.24
C THR A 312 10.58 -27.13 -10.02
N ASN A 313 10.86 -27.62 -8.82
CA ASN A 313 10.72 -26.90 -7.54
C ASN A 313 9.27 -26.55 -7.16
N GLY A 314 8.52 -27.58 -6.73
CA GLY A 314 7.16 -27.40 -6.19
C GLY A 314 7.14 -26.45 -4.98
N TRP A 315 6.21 -25.50 -4.95
CA TRP A 315 6.05 -24.60 -3.81
C TRP A 315 4.58 -24.32 -3.49
N TRP A 316 4.35 -24.03 -2.22
CA TRP A 316 3.09 -23.56 -1.66
C TRP A 316 3.37 -22.33 -0.79
N SER A 317 2.40 -21.42 -0.68
CA SER A 317 2.48 -20.28 0.22
C SER A 317 1.11 -19.79 0.67
N ALA A 318 1.04 -19.10 1.81
CA ALA A 318 -0.15 -18.40 2.28
C ALA A 318 0.24 -17.11 3.00
N GLU A 319 -0.67 -16.14 2.97
CA GLU A 319 -0.53 -14.83 3.63
C GLU A 319 -1.06 -14.93 5.06
N PHE A 320 -0.38 -14.27 6.00
CA PHE A 320 -0.97 -14.00 7.31
C PHE A 320 -1.96 -12.83 7.21
N ASN A 321 -2.90 -12.77 8.15
CA ASN A 321 -3.76 -11.59 8.31
C ASN A 321 -2.93 -10.33 8.62
N GLU A 322 -3.53 -9.16 8.40
CA GLU A 322 -2.92 -7.87 8.71
C GLU A 322 -2.47 -7.78 10.17
N GLY A 323 -1.38 -7.06 10.40
CA GLY A 323 -0.78 -6.87 11.73
C GLY A 323 0.10 -8.02 12.23
N VAL A 324 0.20 -9.14 11.51
CA VAL A 324 1.13 -10.23 11.87
C VAL A 324 2.55 -9.90 11.42
N THR A 325 3.50 -9.95 12.36
CA THR A 325 4.94 -9.80 12.11
C THR A 325 5.67 -11.15 12.12
N LEU A 326 6.96 -11.18 11.76
CA LEU A 326 7.77 -12.41 11.86
C LEU A 326 7.99 -12.87 13.31
N ASP A 327 7.95 -11.94 14.27
CA ASP A 327 8.18 -12.19 15.68
C ASP A 327 6.95 -12.82 16.36
N ASP A 328 5.77 -12.64 15.78
CA ASP A 328 4.55 -13.35 16.22
C ASP A 328 4.61 -14.87 15.95
N ILE A 329 5.48 -15.35 15.04
CA ILE A 329 5.55 -16.76 14.67
C ILE A 329 6.42 -17.52 15.68
N HIS A 330 5.78 -18.15 16.66
CA HIS A 330 6.46 -18.91 17.71
C HIS A 330 6.45 -20.42 17.47
N LYS A 331 5.40 -20.95 16.80
CA LYS A 331 5.28 -22.37 16.48
C LYS A 331 4.67 -22.58 15.10
N VAL A 332 5.21 -23.52 14.33
CA VAL A 332 4.67 -23.97 13.04
C VAL A 332 4.42 -25.47 13.11
N VAL A 333 3.19 -25.91 12.85
CA VAL A 333 2.80 -27.33 12.84
C VAL A 333 2.54 -27.76 11.40
N TYR A 334 3.23 -28.80 10.98
CA TYR A 334 3.20 -29.35 9.64
C TYR A 334 2.63 -30.75 9.66
N TYR A 335 1.52 -30.94 8.94
CA TYR A 335 0.87 -32.23 8.79
C TYR A 335 1.25 -32.83 7.43
N ALA A 336 1.86 -34.01 7.45
CA ALA A 336 2.20 -34.74 6.25
C ALA A 336 0.95 -35.27 5.53
N HIS A 337 1.11 -35.56 4.23
CA HIS A 337 0.04 -36.15 3.42
C HIS A 337 -0.50 -37.44 4.05
N ASN A 338 -1.82 -37.55 4.24
CA ASN A 338 -2.41 -38.67 5.01
C ASN A 338 -2.25 -40.05 4.31
N HIS A 339 -2.11 -40.08 2.99
CA HIS A 339 -1.94 -41.31 2.19
C HIS A 339 -0.52 -41.92 2.25
N LYS A 340 -0.45 -43.20 2.62
CA LYS A 340 0.81 -43.94 2.86
C LYS A 340 1.79 -44.02 1.69
N TYR A 341 1.29 -43.96 0.45
CA TYR A 341 2.12 -43.98 -0.75
C TYR A 341 2.72 -42.62 -1.10
N HIS A 342 2.37 -41.57 -0.36
CA HIS A 342 2.76 -40.19 -0.66
C HIS A 342 3.56 -39.53 0.46
N TYR A 343 3.86 -40.22 1.56
CA TYR A 343 4.71 -39.68 2.62
C TYR A 343 6.06 -39.18 2.10
N GLY A 344 6.68 -39.89 1.15
CA GLY A 344 7.93 -39.48 0.52
C GLY A 344 7.90 -38.11 -0.18
N ARG A 345 6.71 -37.56 -0.44
CA ARG A 345 6.49 -36.24 -1.06
C ARG A 345 6.39 -35.11 -0.03
N SER A 346 6.25 -35.44 1.25
CA SER A 346 6.20 -34.49 2.37
C SER A 346 7.56 -34.29 3.06
N PHE A 347 8.61 -34.98 2.63
CA PHE A 347 9.89 -35.05 3.36
C PHE A 347 10.89 -33.98 2.93
N ASN A 348 11.62 -33.43 3.89
CA ASN A 348 12.66 -32.42 3.66
C ASN A 348 12.15 -31.20 2.88
N ASN A 349 10.86 -30.90 2.97
CA ASN A 349 10.34 -29.64 2.45
C ASN A 349 10.87 -28.53 3.36
N LYS A 350 11.34 -27.44 2.76
CA LYS A 350 11.84 -26.28 3.49
C LYS A 350 10.69 -25.34 3.79
N VAL A 351 10.59 -24.89 5.04
CA VAL A 351 9.58 -23.91 5.47
C VAL A 351 10.28 -22.62 5.86
N PHE A 352 9.76 -21.49 5.39
CA PHE A 352 10.26 -20.17 5.76
C PHE A 352 9.15 -19.12 5.65
N ALA A 353 9.25 -18.04 6.39
CA ALA A 353 8.38 -16.88 6.26
C ALA A 353 9.17 -15.66 5.76
N TYR A 354 8.55 -14.81 4.97
CA TYR A 354 9.13 -13.58 4.46
C TYR A 354 8.22 -12.40 4.80
N SER A 355 8.79 -11.37 5.40
CA SER A 355 8.14 -10.08 5.58
C SER A 355 8.50 -9.20 4.39
N TYR A 356 7.50 -8.80 3.62
CA TYR A 356 7.70 -7.84 2.54
C TYR A 356 7.99 -6.43 3.09
N ALA A 357 7.69 -6.17 4.36
CA ALA A 357 7.81 -4.86 4.98
C ALA A 357 9.27 -4.66 5.35
N THR A 358 9.81 -5.59 6.12
CA THR A 358 11.19 -5.50 6.57
C THR A 358 12.18 -6.12 5.59
N GLU A 359 11.71 -6.71 4.49
CA GLU A 359 12.49 -7.54 3.56
C GLU A 359 13.31 -8.66 4.25
N LYS A 360 12.81 -9.13 5.40
CA LYS A 360 13.49 -10.16 6.21
C LYS A 360 12.87 -11.53 5.99
N LEU A 361 13.70 -12.55 6.12
CA LEU A 361 13.32 -13.96 6.05
C LEU A 361 13.53 -14.62 7.42
N LYS A 362 12.50 -15.32 7.91
CA LYS A 362 12.60 -16.25 9.07
C LYS A 362 12.62 -17.67 8.51
N ASP A 363 13.77 -18.33 8.61
CA ASP A 363 13.99 -19.69 8.11
C ASP A 363 13.67 -20.70 9.20
N PHE A 364 12.70 -21.59 8.95
CA PHE A 364 12.35 -22.66 9.89
C PHE A 364 13.09 -23.97 9.55
N GLY A 365 13.89 -23.98 8.49
CA GLY A 365 14.66 -25.14 8.04
C GLY A 365 13.81 -26.21 7.36
N ASP A 366 14.41 -27.39 7.20
CA ASP A 366 13.79 -28.55 6.56
C ASP A 366 12.97 -29.35 7.57
N VAL A 367 11.74 -29.70 7.20
CA VAL A 367 10.83 -30.53 8.03
C VAL A 367 11.42 -31.92 8.33
N GLY A 368 12.39 -32.37 7.53
CA GLY A 368 12.99 -33.69 7.65
C GLY A 368 12.07 -34.82 7.17
N THR A 369 12.38 -36.05 7.56
CA THR A 369 11.61 -37.25 7.19
C THR A 369 10.52 -37.56 8.22
N PHE A 370 9.42 -38.20 7.78
CA PHE A 370 8.39 -38.71 8.69
C PHE A 370 8.47 -40.23 8.81
N LYS A 371 7.83 -40.76 9.85
CA LYS A 371 7.67 -42.20 10.08
C LYS A 371 6.28 -42.64 9.63
N SER A 372 6.08 -43.93 9.35
CA SER A 372 4.80 -44.46 8.86
C SER A 372 3.63 -44.23 9.82
N ASP A 373 3.92 -44.11 11.11
CA ASP A 373 3.01 -43.95 12.25
C ASP A 373 2.94 -42.50 12.79
N LYS A 374 3.90 -41.64 12.44
CA LYS A 374 3.95 -40.24 12.90
C LYS A 374 3.90 -39.27 11.72
N LYS A 375 2.76 -38.58 11.55
CA LYS A 375 2.47 -37.70 10.41
C LYS A 375 2.53 -36.21 10.72
N VAL A 376 2.85 -35.83 11.96
CA VAL A 376 2.83 -34.43 12.38
C VAL A 376 4.18 -34.07 12.96
N LYS A 377 4.70 -32.93 12.53
CA LYS A 377 5.88 -32.31 13.13
C LYS A 377 5.58 -30.87 13.47
N GLN A 378 6.28 -30.36 14.48
CA GLN A 378 6.24 -28.96 14.85
C GLN A 378 7.65 -28.38 14.88
N TRP A 379 7.77 -27.15 14.42
CA TRP A 379 8.89 -26.27 14.73
C TRP A 379 8.48 -25.33 15.85
N THR A 380 9.35 -25.11 16.82
CA THR A 380 9.16 -24.12 17.89
C THR A 380 10.36 -23.20 17.98
N GLU A 381 10.11 -21.93 18.25
CA GLU A 381 11.16 -20.92 18.37
C GLU A 381 12.18 -21.23 19.46
N ASP A 382 11.72 -21.80 20.59
CA ASP A 382 12.59 -22.17 21.73
C ASP A 382 13.64 -23.22 21.35
N THR A 383 13.30 -24.17 20.47
CA THR A 383 14.20 -25.26 20.06
C THR A 383 14.89 -24.99 18.73
N ASN A 384 14.30 -24.10 17.92
CA ASN A 384 14.65 -23.84 16.53
C ASN A 384 14.84 -25.11 15.69
N LYS A 385 13.99 -26.13 15.93
CA LYS A 385 14.07 -27.46 15.31
C LYS A 385 12.70 -28.04 15.05
N TRP A 386 12.63 -28.93 14.06
CA TRP A 386 11.45 -29.74 13.76
C TRP A 386 11.45 -31.03 14.58
N ASP A 387 10.47 -31.17 15.47
CA ASP A 387 10.26 -32.35 16.30
C ASP A 387 8.91 -33.02 15.97
N PHE A 388 8.80 -34.32 16.24
CA PHE A 388 7.50 -34.98 16.13
C PHE A 388 6.57 -34.49 17.24
N VAL A 389 5.31 -34.21 16.89
CA VAL A 389 4.27 -34.02 17.90
C VAL A 389 4.00 -35.38 18.54
N GLU A 390 3.98 -35.44 19.87
CA GLU A 390 3.75 -36.67 20.63
C GLU A 390 2.31 -37.17 20.56
#